data_AF-A0A2A4EZ59-F1
#
_entry.id   AF-A0A2A4EZ59-F1
#
_cell.length_a   1.000
_cell.length_b   1.000
_cell.length_c   1.000
_cell.angle_alpha   90.00
_cell.angle_beta   90.00
_cell.angle_gamma   90.00
#
_symmetry.space_group_name_H-M   'P 1'
#
loop_
_entity.id
_entity.type
_entity.pdbx_description
1 polymer ?
#
loop_
_entity_poly.entity_id
_entity_poly.type
_entity_poly.pdbx_seq_one_letter_code
_entity_poly.pdbx_strand_id
1 'polypeptide(L)'
;MLEAVHARALEELKPLYAAHKAIREAGTLDDLLQLTETRPRNEANAAKPGVAELASTDQAAYMTHAVNRMGEMISKAPGSLTKQTFDDCADTAGKLSDERNVRAGATAYLGSVLGQLDPSLEQGAFEKISTQLGNYPPRSRLPALQSLATNLFKSRDPLSQDSLKHAGGNLDSVLGHINAIQTPACTPILNTVASTLPYYAIGRSDWKRHFGDVVDTTGNASKETQKMVIPALDQSLEFCRQAIGTLIKQEEFEATEAKLAELKRKEVH
;
A
#
# COMPACT_ATOMS: atom_id res chain seq x y z
N MET A 1 -48.76 -16.25 -1.49
CA MET A 1 -47.88 -15.97 -0.33
C MET A 1 -46.41 -15.94 -0.73
N LEU A 2 -45.88 -16.97 -1.43
CA LEU A 2 -44.51 -16.95 -1.97
C LEU A 2 -44.23 -15.82 -2.98
N GLU A 3 -45.20 -15.49 -3.84
CA GLU A 3 -45.08 -14.40 -4.84
C GLU A 3 -45.02 -13.01 -4.20
N ALA A 4 -45.79 -12.78 -3.13
CA ALA A 4 -45.76 -11.52 -2.39
C ALA A 4 -44.45 -11.33 -1.61
N VAL A 5 -43.86 -12.42 -1.11
CA VAL A 5 -42.53 -12.42 -0.49
C VAL A 5 -41.44 -12.13 -1.53
N HIS A 6 -41.51 -12.73 -2.71
CA HIS A 6 -40.58 -12.44 -3.81
C HIS A 6 -40.70 -11.02 -4.35
N ALA A 7 -41.92 -10.49 -4.54
CA ALA A 7 -42.12 -9.12 -5.00
C ALA A 7 -41.57 -8.10 -4.01
N ARG A 8 -41.80 -8.32 -2.70
CA ARG A 8 -41.25 -7.46 -1.64
C ARG A 8 -39.72 -7.50 -1.58
N ALA A 9 -39.11 -8.68 -1.70
CA ALA A 9 -37.66 -8.82 -1.73
C ALA A 9 -37.03 -8.11 -2.95
N LEU A 10 -37.71 -8.13 -4.11
CA LEU A 10 -37.24 -7.41 -5.30
C LEU A 10 -37.37 -5.89 -5.16
N GLU A 11 -38.45 -5.38 -4.55
CA GLU A 11 -38.59 -3.96 -4.24
C GLU A 11 -37.50 -3.47 -3.27
N GLU A 12 -37.17 -4.28 -2.25
CA GLU A 12 -36.12 -3.98 -1.28
C GLU A 12 -34.71 -3.92 -1.91
N LEU A 13 -34.47 -4.64 -3.03
CA LEU A 13 -33.18 -4.63 -3.76
C LEU A 13 -33.05 -3.50 -4.80
N LYS A 14 -34.14 -2.84 -5.19
CA LYS A 14 -34.11 -1.77 -6.22
C LYS A 14 -33.15 -0.62 -5.88
N PRO A 15 -33.09 -0.11 -4.64
CA PRO A 15 -32.17 0.97 -4.28
C PRO A 15 -30.70 0.57 -4.47
N LEU A 16 -30.32 -0.63 -4.00
CA LEU A 16 -28.97 -1.15 -4.15
C LEU A 16 -28.61 -1.36 -5.64
N TYR A 17 -29.54 -1.88 -6.44
CA TYR A 17 -29.32 -2.04 -7.87
C TYR A 17 -29.12 -0.69 -8.58
N ALA A 18 -29.96 0.30 -8.27
CA ALA A 18 -29.84 1.65 -8.82
C ALA A 18 -28.51 2.31 -8.42
N ALA A 19 -28.05 2.08 -7.20
CA ALA A 19 -26.79 2.59 -6.68
C ALA A 19 -25.56 1.93 -7.33
N HIS A 20 -25.56 0.60 -7.49
CA HIS A 20 -24.51 -0.09 -8.26
C HIS A 20 -24.49 0.34 -9.73
N LYS A 21 -25.66 0.60 -10.33
CA LYS A 21 -25.77 1.15 -11.67
C LYS A 21 -25.16 2.55 -11.74
N ALA A 22 -25.44 3.42 -10.76
CA ALA A 22 -24.87 4.77 -10.69
C ALA A 22 -23.32 4.75 -10.61
N ILE A 23 -22.73 3.85 -9.82
CA ILE A 23 -21.27 3.65 -9.77
C ILE A 23 -20.72 3.23 -11.14
N ARG A 24 -21.38 2.27 -11.81
CA ARG A 24 -20.93 1.76 -13.12
C ARG A 24 -20.97 2.84 -14.19
N GLU A 25 -21.99 3.69 -14.15
CA GLU A 25 -22.23 4.77 -15.11
C GLU A 25 -21.46 6.05 -14.77
N ALA A 26 -20.74 6.09 -13.64
CA ALA A 26 -19.86 7.21 -13.33
C ALA A 26 -18.77 7.35 -14.40
N GLY A 27 -18.76 8.50 -15.06
CA GLY A 27 -17.86 8.79 -16.18
C GLY A 27 -16.49 9.28 -15.72
N THR A 28 -16.43 9.88 -14.53
CA THR A 28 -15.21 10.45 -13.95
C THR A 28 -14.96 9.98 -12.51
N LEU A 29 -13.72 10.13 -12.02
CA LEU A 29 -13.40 9.93 -10.61
C LEU A 29 -14.16 10.92 -9.72
N ASP A 30 -14.38 12.14 -10.20
CA ASP A 30 -15.17 13.14 -9.49
C ASP A 30 -16.60 12.67 -9.27
N ASP A 31 -17.24 12.09 -10.29
CA ASP A 31 -18.58 11.51 -10.15
C ASP A 31 -18.63 10.42 -9.07
N LEU A 32 -17.63 9.53 -9.04
CA LEU A 32 -17.54 8.49 -8.00
C LEU A 32 -17.36 9.09 -6.61
N LEU A 33 -16.49 10.09 -6.46
CA LEU A 33 -16.24 10.75 -5.18
C LEU A 33 -17.47 11.51 -4.66
N GLN A 34 -18.30 12.04 -5.55
CA GLN A 34 -19.59 12.65 -5.19
C GLN A 34 -20.61 11.60 -4.74
N LEU A 35 -20.66 10.46 -5.43
CA LEU A 35 -21.54 9.33 -5.12
C LEU A 35 -21.18 8.64 -3.79
N THR A 36 -19.88 8.62 -3.44
CA THR A 36 -19.40 8.18 -2.11
C THR A 36 -19.39 9.30 -1.06
N GLU A 37 -19.93 10.47 -1.39
CA GLU A 37 -20.05 11.62 -0.48
C GLU A 37 -18.73 12.09 0.13
N THR A 38 -17.65 11.90 -0.62
CA THR A 38 -16.36 12.55 -0.33
C THR A 38 -16.28 13.93 -0.97
N ARG A 39 -17.08 14.19 -2.02
CA ARG A 39 -17.26 15.51 -2.63
C ARG A 39 -18.74 15.93 -2.68
N PRO A 40 -19.03 17.24 -2.73
CA PRO A 40 -20.38 17.74 -2.96
C PRO A 40 -20.93 17.33 -4.32
N ARG A 41 -22.20 16.90 -4.39
CA ARG A 41 -22.82 16.46 -5.65
C ARG A 41 -23.08 17.64 -6.59
N ASN A 42 -22.82 17.43 -7.88
CA ASN A 42 -23.23 18.32 -8.97
C ASN A 42 -24.64 17.97 -9.48
N GLU A 43 -25.16 18.76 -10.44
CA GLU A 43 -26.49 18.54 -11.01
C GLU A 43 -26.67 17.15 -11.65
N ALA A 44 -25.62 16.62 -12.30
CA ALA A 44 -25.66 15.32 -12.97
C ALA A 44 -25.75 14.13 -11.99
N ASN A 45 -25.29 14.30 -10.75
CA ASN A 45 -25.32 13.27 -9.71
C ASN A 45 -26.37 13.58 -8.61
N ALA A 46 -27.03 14.74 -8.64
CA ALA A 46 -28.01 15.14 -7.63
C ALA A 46 -29.18 14.16 -7.49
N ALA A 47 -29.63 13.58 -8.61
CA ALA A 47 -30.74 12.60 -8.63
C ALA A 47 -30.28 11.14 -8.50
N LYS A 48 -28.97 10.88 -8.43
CA LYS A 48 -28.44 9.52 -8.30
C LYS A 48 -28.33 9.14 -6.83
N PRO A 49 -28.65 7.88 -6.46
CA PRO A 49 -28.51 7.42 -5.09
C PRO A 49 -27.04 7.38 -4.68
N GLY A 50 -26.69 8.19 -3.67
CA GLY A 50 -25.38 8.13 -3.03
C GLY A 50 -25.39 7.24 -1.78
N VAL A 51 -24.21 7.08 -1.18
CA VAL A 51 -24.02 6.11 -0.10
C VAL A 51 -24.91 6.35 1.13
N ALA A 52 -25.16 7.60 1.55
CA ALA A 52 -25.97 7.85 2.75
C ALA A 52 -27.46 7.57 2.56
N GLU A 53 -27.93 7.44 1.32
CA GLU A 53 -29.31 7.09 0.99
C GLU A 53 -29.56 5.59 1.04
N LEU A 54 -28.51 4.77 1.20
CA LEU A 54 -28.59 3.33 1.31
C LEU A 54 -28.74 2.87 2.76
N ALA A 55 -29.41 1.73 2.95
CA ALA A 55 -29.42 1.03 4.23
C ALA A 55 -27.99 0.70 4.67
N SER A 56 -27.71 0.72 5.98
CA SER A 56 -26.37 0.47 6.51
C SER A 56 -25.79 -0.89 6.10
N THR A 57 -26.64 -1.89 5.88
CA THR A 57 -26.27 -3.23 5.38
C THR A 57 -25.77 -3.23 3.95
N ASP A 58 -26.17 -2.23 3.15
CA ASP A 58 -25.88 -2.12 1.72
C ASP A 58 -24.72 -1.16 1.42
N GLN A 59 -24.43 -0.24 2.35
CA GLN A 59 -23.35 0.75 2.24
C GLN A 59 -21.98 0.08 2.05
N ALA A 60 -21.71 -1.04 2.72
CA ALA A 60 -20.44 -1.75 2.61
C ALA A 60 -20.20 -2.31 1.19
N ALA A 61 -21.22 -2.96 0.61
CA ALA A 61 -21.15 -3.49 -0.75
C ALA A 61 -21.00 -2.34 -1.78
N TYR A 62 -21.78 -1.27 -1.61
CA TYR A 62 -21.70 -0.08 -2.46
C TYR A 62 -20.30 0.55 -2.45
N MET A 63 -19.75 0.80 -1.26
CA MET A 63 -18.45 1.44 -1.12
C MET A 63 -17.32 0.54 -1.65
N THR A 64 -17.42 -0.78 -1.48
CA THR A 64 -16.48 -1.74 -2.07
C THR A 64 -16.48 -1.63 -3.60
N HIS A 65 -17.66 -1.61 -4.22
CA HIS A 65 -17.80 -1.43 -5.65
C HIS A 65 -17.26 -0.08 -6.13
N ALA A 66 -17.53 1.00 -5.38
CA ALA A 66 -17.06 2.34 -5.70
C ALA A 66 -15.52 2.41 -5.69
N VAL A 67 -14.87 1.88 -4.65
CA VAL A 67 -13.40 1.85 -4.56
C VAL A 67 -12.79 1.03 -5.68
N ASN A 68 -13.31 -0.17 -5.96
CA ASN A 68 -12.80 -1.00 -7.06
C ASN A 68 -12.88 -0.23 -8.38
N ARG A 69 -13.98 0.48 -8.61
CA ARG A 69 -14.17 1.30 -9.80
C ARG A 69 -13.23 2.51 -9.84
N MET A 70 -13.03 3.21 -8.71
CA MET A 70 -12.04 4.29 -8.61
C MET A 70 -10.66 3.77 -9.01
N GLY A 71 -10.32 2.59 -8.50
CA GLY A 71 -9.07 1.92 -8.82
C GLY A 71 -8.87 1.65 -10.31
N GLU A 72 -9.87 1.06 -10.97
CA GLU A 72 -9.85 0.86 -12.42
C GLU A 72 -9.66 2.16 -13.20
N MET A 73 -10.29 3.24 -12.75
CA MET A 73 -10.20 4.54 -13.42
C MET A 73 -8.84 5.19 -13.22
N ILE A 74 -8.27 5.10 -12.02
CA ILE A 74 -6.90 5.51 -11.71
C ILE A 74 -5.92 4.76 -12.62
N SER A 75 -6.04 3.43 -12.71
CA SER A 75 -5.13 2.61 -13.52
C SER A 75 -5.21 2.91 -15.03
N LYS A 76 -6.36 3.37 -15.52
CA LYS A 76 -6.55 3.73 -16.94
C LYS A 76 -6.03 5.12 -17.29
N ALA A 77 -5.98 6.04 -16.32
CA ALA A 77 -5.57 7.42 -16.54
C ALA A 77 -4.77 7.97 -15.34
N PRO A 78 -3.64 7.35 -14.98
CA PRO A 78 -2.95 7.71 -13.74
C PRO A 78 -2.33 9.12 -13.78
N GLY A 79 -1.99 9.62 -14.97
CA GLY A 79 -1.45 10.98 -15.17
C GLY A 79 -2.48 12.11 -15.07
N SER A 80 -3.79 11.81 -14.92
CA SER A 80 -4.83 12.84 -14.73
C SER A 80 -5.20 13.06 -13.26
N LEU A 81 -4.57 12.33 -12.33
CA LEU A 81 -4.82 12.46 -10.91
C LEU A 81 -4.19 13.74 -10.35
N THR A 82 -5.03 14.56 -9.75
CA THR A 82 -4.57 15.65 -8.88
C THR A 82 -4.32 15.11 -7.48
N LYS A 83 -3.49 15.82 -6.69
CA LYS A 83 -3.29 15.52 -5.26
C LYS A 83 -4.64 15.38 -4.53
N GLN A 84 -5.53 16.36 -4.70
CA GLN A 84 -6.83 16.38 -4.03
C GLN A 84 -7.67 15.16 -4.40
N THR A 85 -7.70 14.78 -5.69
CA THR A 85 -8.43 13.58 -6.12
C THR A 85 -7.89 12.31 -5.49
N PHE A 86 -6.56 12.19 -5.35
CA PHE A 86 -5.98 11.05 -4.64
C PHE A 86 -6.33 11.06 -3.15
N ASP A 87 -6.19 12.21 -2.48
CA ASP A 87 -6.51 12.35 -1.05
C ASP A 87 -7.98 11.98 -0.78
N ASP A 88 -8.89 12.41 -1.65
CA ASP A 88 -10.31 12.06 -1.57
C ASP A 88 -10.56 10.56 -1.82
N CYS A 89 -9.82 9.92 -2.73
CA CYS A 89 -9.89 8.47 -2.90
C CYS A 89 -9.40 7.72 -1.65
N ALA A 90 -8.30 8.17 -1.04
CA ALA A 90 -7.78 7.60 0.21
C ALA A 90 -8.75 7.78 1.38
N ASP A 91 -9.36 8.96 1.50
CA ASP A 91 -10.38 9.24 2.51
C ASP A 91 -11.63 8.37 2.30
N THR A 92 -12.05 8.18 1.04
CA THR A 92 -13.14 7.26 0.68
C THR A 92 -12.82 5.83 1.11
N ALA A 93 -11.60 5.34 0.83
CA ALA A 93 -11.16 4.04 1.27
C ALA A 93 -11.14 3.93 2.81
N GLY A 94 -10.81 5.02 3.52
CA GLY A 94 -10.78 5.07 4.98
C GLY A 94 -12.16 5.04 5.66
N LYS A 95 -13.18 5.55 4.97
CA LYS A 95 -14.59 5.55 5.42
C LYS A 95 -15.28 4.19 5.32
N LEU A 96 -14.68 3.21 4.63
CA LEU A 96 -15.23 1.84 4.55
C LEU A 96 -15.43 1.25 5.96
N SER A 97 -16.54 0.53 6.13
CA SER A 97 -16.85 -0.17 7.38
C SER A 97 -15.69 -1.09 7.78
N ASP A 98 -15.54 -1.33 9.10
CA ASP A 98 -14.46 -2.14 9.66
C ASP A 98 -14.61 -3.65 9.41
N GLU A 99 -15.24 -4.03 8.31
CA GLU A 99 -15.03 -5.35 7.74
C GLU A 99 -13.54 -5.41 7.38
N ARG A 100 -12.76 -6.00 8.29
CA ARG A 100 -11.28 -5.93 8.41
C ARG A 100 -10.49 -6.11 7.12
N ASN A 101 -11.10 -6.66 6.08
CA ASN A 101 -10.50 -6.95 4.79
C ASN A 101 -10.86 -5.94 3.70
N VAL A 102 -12.02 -5.28 3.75
CA VAL A 102 -12.53 -4.42 2.68
C VAL A 102 -11.77 -3.10 2.65
N ARG A 103 -11.73 -2.39 3.79
CA ARG A 103 -10.98 -1.14 3.96
C ARG A 103 -9.48 -1.30 3.71
N ALA A 104 -8.91 -2.40 4.20
CA ALA A 104 -7.52 -2.77 3.96
C ALA A 104 -7.23 -3.04 2.47
N GLY A 105 -8.10 -3.82 1.81
CA GLY A 105 -7.98 -4.11 0.38
C GLY A 105 -8.08 -2.86 -0.49
N ALA A 106 -9.02 -1.95 -0.16
CA ALA A 106 -9.15 -0.65 -0.80
C ALA A 106 -7.87 0.19 -0.72
N THR A 107 -7.31 0.28 0.48
CA THR A 107 -6.08 1.02 0.75
C THR A 107 -4.88 0.39 0.03
N ALA A 108 -4.82 -0.95 0.00
CA ALA A 108 -3.78 -1.67 -0.72
C ALA A 108 -3.85 -1.44 -2.23
N TYR A 109 -5.05 -1.39 -2.80
CA TYR A 109 -5.23 -1.05 -4.19
C TYR A 109 -4.65 0.33 -4.51
N LEU A 110 -4.99 1.35 -3.71
CA LEU A 110 -4.41 2.70 -3.86
C LEU A 110 -2.89 2.70 -3.72
N GLY A 111 -2.34 1.85 -2.85
CA GLY A 111 -0.90 1.62 -2.74
C GLY A 111 -0.29 1.05 -4.03
N SER A 112 -0.98 0.13 -4.70
CA SER A 112 -0.47 -0.56 -5.89
C SER A 112 -0.35 0.36 -7.12
N VAL A 113 -1.08 1.48 -7.12
CA VAL A 113 -1.06 2.46 -8.21
C VAL A 113 -0.14 3.66 -7.93
N LEU A 114 0.54 3.71 -6.79
CA LEU A 114 1.45 4.82 -6.42
C LEU A 114 2.48 5.12 -7.52
N GLY A 115 3.19 4.10 -8.01
CA GLY A 115 4.19 4.24 -9.06
C GLY A 115 3.67 4.70 -10.43
N GLN A 116 2.35 4.79 -10.60
CA GLN A 116 1.72 5.26 -11.82
C GLN A 116 1.42 6.76 -11.77
N LEU A 117 1.32 7.34 -10.57
CA LEU A 117 1.00 8.74 -10.35
C LEU A 117 2.04 9.68 -10.98
N ASP A 118 1.71 10.97 -11.00
CA ASP A 118 2.71 11.99 -11.27
C ASP A 118 3.81 11.96 -10.18
N PRO A 119 5.10 11.99 -10.52
CA PRO A 119 6.20 11.90 -9.55
C PRO A 119 6.18 12.98 -8.46
N SER A 120 5.53 14.12 -8.68
CA SER A 120 5.33 15.17 -7.67
C SER A 120 4.33 14.78 -6.58
N LEU A 121 3.46 13.79 -6.85
CA LEU A 121 2.39 13.33 -5.96
C LEU A 121 2.74 12.05 -5.20
N GLU A 122 3.65 11.22 -5.75
CA GLU A 122 3.99 9.89 -5.21
C GLU A 122 4.32 9.92 -3.71
N GLN A 123 5.11 10.90 -3.24
CA GLN A 123 5.51 10.96 -1.84
C GLN A 123 4.35 11.31 -0.89
N GLY A 124 3.55 12.32 -1.22
CA GLY A 124 2.40 12.69 -0.40
C GLY A 124 1.36 11.56 -0.35
N ALA A 125 1.19 10.86 -1.47
CA ALA A 125 0.33 9.69 -1.57
C ALA A 125 0.84 8.51 -0.71
N PHE A 126 2.14 8.24 -0.73
CA PHE A 126 2.78 7.26 0.15
C PHE A 126 2.54 7.58 1.64
N GLU A 127 2.81 8.82 2.05
CA GLU A 127 2.66 9.28 3.44
C GLU A 127 1.20 9.19 3.92
N LYS A 128 0.25 9.55 3.06
CA LYS A 128 -1.19 9.45 3.34
C LYS A 128 -1.60 7.99 3.58
N ILE A 129 -1.20 7.08 2.70
CA ILE A 129 -1.48 5.65 2.86
C ILE A 129 -0.81 5.12 4.13
N SER A 130 0.47 5.41 4.36
CA SER A 130 1.18 4.94 5.56
C SER A 130 0.52 5.42 6.84
N THR A 131 0.12 6.69 6.90
CA THR A 131 -0.60 7.26 8.05
C THR A 131 -1.93 6.51 8.28
N GLN A 132 -2.66 6.25 7.20
CA GLN A 132 -3.94 5.55 7.27
C GLN A 132 -3.79 4.10 7.77
N LEU A 133 -2.70 3.40 7.43
CA LEU A 133 -2.41 2.05 7.93
C LEU A 133 -2.20 2.00 9.45
N GLY A 134 -1.75 3.09 10.06
CA GLY A 134 -1.62 3.21 11.52
C GLY A 134 -2.94 2.93 12.25
N ASN A 135 -4.07 3.23 11.61
CA ASN A 135 -5.40 3.04 12.19
C ASN A 135 -5.98 1.63 11.96
N TYR A 136 -5.30 0.76 11.21
CA TYR A 136 -5.78 -0.59 10.92
C TYR A 136 -5.25 -1.61 11.92
N PRO A 137 -5.99 -2.70 12.18
CA PRO A 137 -5.45 -3.86 12.91
C PRO A 137 -4.16 -4.38 12.22
N PRO A 138 -3.12 -4.79 12.96
CA PRO A 138 -1.81 -5.13 12.38
C PRO A 138 -1.88 -6.09 11.18
N ARG A 139 -2.64 -7.19 11.28
CA ARG A 139 -2.78 -8.16 10.18
C ARG A 139 -3.46 -7.60 8.93
N SER A 140 -4.39 -6.66 9.09
CA SER A 140 -5.07 -6.02 7.97
C SER A 140 -4.15 -5.10 7.17
N ARG A 141 -3.00 -4.69 7.71
CA ARG A 141 -2.06 -3.78 7.03
C ARG A 141 -1.29 -4.47 5.89
N LEU A 142 -1.16 -5.81 5.96
CA LEU A 142 -0.25 -6.59 5.12
C LEU A 142 -0.36 -6.31 3.60
N PRO A 143 -1.56 -6.28 2.98
CA PRO A 143 -1.65 -6.06 1.54
C PRO A 143 -1.17 -4.66 1.13
N ALA A 144 -1.47 -3.63 1.93
CA ALA A 144 -1.04 -2.27 1.64
C ALA A 144 0.45 -2.05 1.95
N LEU A 145 0.98 -2.69 3.00
CA LEU A 145 2.42 -2.68 3.29
C LEU A 145 3.22 -3.32 2.16
N GLN A 146 2.72 -4.38 1.54
CA GLN A 146 3.34 -4.96 0.36
C GLN A 146 3.44 -3.92 -0.78
N SER A 147 2.37 -3.17 -1.03
CA SER A 147 2.39 -2.10 -2.05
C SER A 147 3.29 -0.93 -1.67
N LEU A 148 3.38 -0.55 -0.40
CA LEU A 148 4.33 0.47 0.05
C LEU A 148 5.79 -0.02 -0.10
N ALA A 149 6.06 -1.30 0.21
CA ALA A 149 7.40 -1.88 0.04
C ALA A 149 7.86 -1.90 -1.43
N THR A 150 6.95 -2.05 -2.39
CA THR A 150 7.30 -1.94 -3.82
C THR A 150 7.51 -0.50 -4.28
N ASN A 151 7.06 0.48 -3.50
CA ASN A 151 7.12 1.92 -3.79
C ASN A 151 7.99 2.69 -2.78
N LEU A 152 9.02 2.04 -2.20
CA LEU A 152 9.98 2.73 -1.33
C LEU A 152 10.69 3.87 -2.08
N PHE A 153 11.05 3.58 -3.33
CA PHE A 153 11.63 4.51 -4.28
C PHE A 153 10.55 4.97 -5.26
N LYS A 154 10.75 6.14 -5.89
CA LYS A 154 9.88 6.57 -6.99
C LYS A 154 10.03 5.62 -8.17
N SER A 155 8.92 5.11 -8.70
CA SER A 155 8.93 4.00 -9.65
C SER A 155 9.63 4.30 -10.98
N ARG A 156 9.59 5.57 -11.42
CA ARG A 156 10.14 5.98 -12.72
C ARG A 156 11.64 6.26 -12.71
N ASP A 157 12.17 6.66 -11.56
CA ASP A 157 13.60 6.96 -11.40
C ASP A 157 14.06 6.69 -9.96
N PRO A 158 14.31 5.41 -9.62
CA PRO A 158 14.64 5.02 -8.25
C PRO A 158 15.92 5.67 -7.74
N LEU A 159 16.84 6.06 -8.63
CA LEU A 159 18.15 6.61 -8.31
C LEU A 159 18.20 8.15 -8.39
N SER A 160 17.09 8.81 -8.73
CA SER A 160 16.98 10.28 -8.65
C SER A 160 17.21 10.79 -7.23
N GLN A 161 17.74 12.02 -7.10
CA GLN A 161 17.93 12.66 -5.78
C GLN A 161 16.62 12.74 -4.98
N ASP A 162 15.50 13.06 -5.66
CA ASP A 162 14.19 13.11 -5.02
C ASP A 162 13.75 11.72 -4.52
N SER A 163 13.96 10.66 -5.29
CA SER A 163 13.64 9.29 -4.85
C SER A 163 14.48 8.88 -3.64
N LEU A 164 15.80 9.06 -3.71
CA LEU A 164 16.73 8.71 -2.64
C LEU A 164 16.48 9.49 -1.35
N LYS A 165 16.11 10.78 -1.46
CA LYS A 165 15.75 11.65 -0.33
C LYS A 165 14.62 11.07 0.52
N HIS A 166 13.64 10.43 -0.11
CA HIS A 166 12.44 9.93 0.57
C HIS A 166 12.52 8.45 0.93
N ALA A 167 13.28 7.65 0.17
CA ALA A 167 13.32 6.20 0.30
C ALA A 167 13.65 5.72 1.73
N GLY A 168 14.59 6.39 2.42
CA GLY A 168 14.93 6.04 3.80
C GLY A 168 13.77 6.20 4.78
N GLY A 169 13.02 7.31 4.70
CA GLY A 169 11.85 7.52 5.55
C GLY A 169 10.67 6.61 5.20
N ASN A 170 10.52 6.29 3.90
CA ASN A 170 9.53 5.33 3.42
C ASN A 170 9.83 3.93 3.95
N LEU A 171 11.11 3.53 3.96
CA LEU A 171 11.57 2.27 4.53
C LEU A 171 11.29 2.21 6.04
N ASP A 172 11.66 3.25 6.78
CA ASP A 172 11.43 3.33 8.22
C ASP A 172 9.94 3.18 8.57
N SER A 173 9.06 3.77 7.75
CA SER A 173 7.61 3.66 7.90
C SER A 173 7.12 2.22 7.68
N VAL A 174 7.59 1.56 6.62
CA VAL A 174 7.24 0.15 6.34
C VAL A 174 7.74 -0.78 7.45
N LEU A 175 9.01 -0.66 7.85
CA LEU A 175 9.60 -1.48 8.92
C LEU A 175 8.91 -1.24 10.27
N GLY A 176 8.57 0.01 10.59
CA GLY A 176 7.82 0.37 11.80
C GLY A 176 6.47 -0.34 11.89
N HIS A 177 5.74 -0.45 10.77
CA HIS A 177 4.50 -1.21 10.72
C HIS A 177 4.72 -2.73 10.79
N ILE A 178 5.77 -3.26 10.15
CA ILE A 178 6.09 -4.70 10.17
C ILE A 178 6.44 -5.17 11.59
N ASN A 179 7.15 -4.37 12.38
CA ASN A 179 7.52 -4.73 13.75
C ASN A 179 6.29 -5.00 14.66
N ALA A 180 5.12 -4.45 14.32
CA ALA A 180 3.86 -4.74 15.01
C ALA A 180 3.18 -6.04 14.53
N ILE A 181 3.75 -6.75 13.54
CA ILE A 181 3.15 -7.89 12.85
C ILE A 181 4.08 -9.10 12.95
N GLN A 182 3.89 -9.91 14.00
CA GLN A 182 4.66 -11.14 14.23
C GLN A 182 4.03 -12.35 13.51
N THR A 183 4.02 -12.35 12.18
CA THR A 183 3.52 -13.49 11.39
C THR A 183 4.37 -13.76 10.15
N PRO A 184 4.46 -15.03 9.70
CA PRO A 184 5.07 -15.41 8.42
C PRO A 184 4.54 -14.65 7.21
N ALA A 185 3.35 -14.07 7.29
CA ALA A 185 2.77 -13.27 6.21
C ALA A 185 3.55 -11.97 5.91
N CYS A 186 4.49 -11.55 6.77
CA CYS A 186 5.40 -10.42 6.50
C CYS A 186 6.56 -10.78 5.57
N THR A 187 6.81 -12.08 5.33
CA THR A 187 7.95 -12.54 4.53
C THR A 187 8.02 -11.91 3.13
N PRO A 188 6.92 -11.83 2.33
CA PRO A 188 6.97 -11.20 1.01
C PRO A 188 7.38 -9.73 1.06
N ILE A 189 6.96 -9.02 2.11
CA ILE A 189 7.24 -7.60 2.31
C ILE A 189 8.71 -7.41 2.61
N LEU A 190 9.26 -8.18 3.56
CA LEU A 190 10.68 -8.14 3.91
C LEU A 190 11.59 -8.57 2.75
N ASN A 191 11.18 -9.57 1.96
CA ASN A 191 11.90 -9.95 0.73
C ASN A 191 11.93 -8.82 -0.29
N THR A 192 10.79 -8.13 -0.47
CA THR A 192 10.70 -6.96 -1.35
C THR A 192 11.66 -5.88 -0.87
N VAL A 193 11.58 -5.51 0.41
CA VAL A 193 12.46 -4.51 1.02
C VAL A 193 13.93 -4.89 0.84
N ALA A 194 14.31 -6.14 1.17
CA ALA A 194 15.68 -6.64 1.03
C ALA A 194 16.18 -6.44 -0.40
N SER A 195 15.39 -6.84 -1.41
CA SER A 195 15.76 -6.71 -2.82
C SER A 195 16.00 -5.27 -3.31
N THR A 196 15.50 -4.27 -2.59
CA THR A 196 15.71 -2.85 -2.91
C THR A 196 16.94 -2.24 -2.23
N LEU A 197 17.56 -2.94 -1.26
CA LEU A 197 18.72 -2.45 -0.53
C LEU A 197 19.89 -2.00 -1.42
N PRO A 198 20.19 -2.68 -2.54
CA PRO A 198 21.21 -2.22 -3.48
C PRO A 198 21.05 -0.79 -3.99
N TYR A 199 19.82 -0.29 -4.13
CA TYR A 199 19.59 1.07 -4.64
C TYR A 199 20.10 2.15 -3.69
N TYR A 200 20.08 1.91 -2.37
CA TYR A 200 20.69 2.85 -1.41
C TYR A 200 22.21 2.94 -1.60
N ALA A 201 22.87 1.81 -1.87
CA ALA A 201 24.31 1.78 -2.12
C ALA A 201 24.66 2.46 -3.44
N ILE A 202 23.93 2.15 -4.53
CA ILE A 202 24.13 2.78 -5.84
C ILE A 202 23.91 4.29 -5.75
N GLY A 203 22.85 4.71 -5.07
CA GLY A 203 22.50 6.11 -4.86
C GLY A 203 23.38 6.85 -3.84
N ARG A 204 24.45 6.23 -3.33
CA ARG A 204 25.35 6.82 -2.30
C ARG A 204 24.60 7.35 -1.06
N SER A 205 23.50 6.69 -0.71
CA SER A 205 22.73 6.95 0.51
C SER A 205 23.30 6.13 1.67
N ASP A 206 22.70 6.25 2.86
CA ASP A 206 23.14 5.53 4.07
C ASP A 206 22.74 4.04 4.04
N TRP A 207 23.26 3.32 3.04
CA TRP A 207 22.91 1.94 2.75
C TRP A 207 23.18 1.00 3.93
N LYS A 208 24.25 1.24 4.70
CA LYS A 208 24.62 0.45 5.88
C LYS A 208 23.58 0.53 6.99
N ARG A 209 23.03 1.73 7.23
CA ARG A 209 21.95 1.93 8.20
C ARG A 209 20.72 1.17 7.76
N HIS A 210 20.28 1.39 6.52
CA HIS A 210 19.09 0.74 5.98
C HIS A 210 19.21 -0.78 5.90
N PHE A 211 20.36 -1.32 5.49
CA PHE A 211 20.61 -2.76 5.54
C PHE A 211 20.53 -3.28 6.97
N GLY A 212 21.15 -2.57 7.91
CA GLY A 212 21.10 -2.87 9.33
C GLY A 212 19.68 -2.90 9.88
N ASP A 213 18.83 -1.95 9.53
CA ASP A 213 17.44 -1.85 9.98
C ASP A 213 16.59 -3.03 9.49
N VAL A 214 16.82 -3.49 8.24
CA VAL A 214 16.13 -4.65 7.67
C VAL A 214 16.62 -5.95 8.33
N VAL A 215 17.92 -6.08 8.63
CA VAL A 215 18.45 -7.22 9.38
C VAL A 215 17.85 -7.28 10.78
N ASP A 216 17.76 -6.17 11.49
CA ASP A 216 17.17 -6.13 12.84
C ASP A 216 15.67 -6.46 12.82
N THR A 217 14.93 -5.88 11.87
CA THR A 217 13.49 -6.19 11.69
C THR A 217 13.29 -7.67 11.36
N THR A 218 14.16 -8.25 10.52
CA THR A 218 14.13 -9.69 10.20
C THR A 218 14.45 -10.52 11.44
N GLY A 219 15.44 -10.13 12.25
CA GLY A 219 15.80 -10.81 13.50
C GLY A 219 14.70 -10.81 14.56
N ASN A 220 13.81 -9.83 14.53
CA ASN A 220 12.63 -9.76 15.39
C ASN A 220 11.42 -10.54 14.84
N ALA A 221 11.47 -11.01 13.59
CA ALA A 221 10.41 -11.80 12.98
C ALA A 221 10.44 -13.26 13.44
N SER A 222 9.44 -14.06 13.02
CA SER A 222 9.44 -15.50 13.31
C SER A 222 10.63 -16.21 12.66
N LYS A 223 11.06 -17.34 13.22
CA LYS A 223 12.15 -18.17 12.65
C LYS A 223 11.86 -18.59 11.20
N GLU A 224 10.60 -18.85 10.88
CA GLU A 224 10.17 -19.14 9.50
C GLU A 224 10.41 -17.95 8.57
N THR A 225 10.02 -16.74 8.98
CA THR A 225 10.32 -15.52 8.21
C THR A 225 11.81 -15.28 8.09
N GLN A 226 12.59 -15.43 9.16
CA GLN A 226 14.05 -15.30 9.13
C GLN A 226 14.65 -16.21 8.06
N LYS A 227 14.34 -17.51 8.11
CA LYS A 227 14.81 -18.50 7.14
C LYS A 227 14.47 -18.14 5.70
N MET A 228 13.29 -17.58 5.47
CA MET A 228 12.83 -17.21 4.13
C MET A 228 13.41 -15.89 3.60
N VAL A 229 13.80 -14.96 4.49
CA VAL A 229 14.29 -13.62 4.12
C VAL A 229 15.81 -13.55 4.03
N ILE A 230 16.54 -14.33 4.84
CA ILE A 230 18.01 -14.38 4.84
C ILE A 230 18.61 -14.56 3.43
N PRO A 231 18.10 -15.45 2.54
CA PRO A 231 18.64 -15.58 1.19
C PRO A 231 18.55 -14.29 0.36
N ALA A 232 17.47 -13.51 0.52
CA ALA A 232 17.32 -12.22 -0.18
C ALA A 232 18.28 -11.16 0.38
N LEU A 233 18.53 -11.17 1.69
CA LEU A 233 19.55 -10.32 2.32
C LEU A 233 20.96 -10.68 1.84
N ASP A 234 21.27 -11.97 1.71
CA ASP A 234 22.54 -12.44 1.16
C ASP A 234 22.75 -11.98 -0.28
N GLN A 235 21.73 -12.14 -1.12
CA GLN A 235 21.80 -11.70 -2.51
C GLN A 235 22.00 -10.18 -2.61
N SER A 236 21.33 -9.42 -1.74
CA SER A 236 21.43 -7.96 -1.71
C SER A 236 22.82 -7.50 -1.23
N LEU A 237 23.38 -8.20 -0.24
CA LEU A 237 24.74 -7.96 0.24
C LEU A 237 25.77 -8.31 -0.83
N GLU A 238 25.62 -9.42 -1.53
CA GLU A 238 26.51 -9.80 -2.64
C GLU A 238 26.50 -8.76 -3.76
N PHE A 239 25.34 -8.19 -4.09
CA PHE A 239 25.28 -7.07 -5.02
C PHE A 239 26.08 -5.87 -4.50
N CYS A 240 25.93 -5.53 -3.22
CA CYS A 240 26.70 -4.44 -2.60
C CYS A 240 28.20 -4.73 -2.60
N ARG A 241 28.63 -5.99 -2.47
CA ARG A 241 30.04 -6.41 -2.54
C ARG A 241 30.69 -6.00 -3.86
N GLN A 242 29.97 -6.11 -4.97
CA GLN A 242 30.46 -5.72 -6.30
C GLN A 242 30.67 -4.20 -6.42
N ALA A 243 30.10 -3.39 -5.53
CA ALA A 243 30.25 -1.94 -5.47
C ALA A 243 31.36 -1.48 -4.51
N ILE A 244 32.09 -2.40 -3.87
CA ILE A 244 33.24 -2.07 -3.01
C ILE A 244 34.34 -1.37 -3.82
N GLY A 245 34.99 -0.39 -3.22
CA GLY A 245 36.10 0.36 -3.82
C GLY A 245 35.66 1.46 -4.80
N THR A 246 34.39 1.46 -5.21
CA THR A 246 33.80 2.52 -6.04
C THR A 246 32.76 3.33 -5.28
N LEU A 247 31.85 2.66 -4.58
CA LEU A 247 30.73 3.26 -3.87
C LEU A 247 30.71 2.90 -2.39
N ILE A 248 31.29 1.76 -2.02
CA ILE A 248 31.28 1.22 -0.65
C ILE A 248 32.71 1.03 -0.14
N LYS A 249 32.96 1.39 1.12
CA LYS A 249 34.23 1.08 1.80
C LYS A 249 34.23 -0.36 2.30
N GLN A 250 35.39 -1.02 2.22
CA GLN A 250 35.58 -2.40 2.69
C GLN A 250 35.13 -2.57 4.15
N GLU A 251 35.54 -1.68 5.05
CA GLU A 251 35.17 -1.73 6.48
C GLU A 251 33.66 -1.65 6.73
N GLU A 252 32.95 -0.83 5.93
CA GLU A 252 31.48 -0.69 6.04
C GLU A 252 30.77 -1.94 5.56
N PHE A 253 31.31 -2.59 4.53
CA PHE A 253 30.82 -3.86 4.05
C PHE A 253 31.02 -4.97 5.09
N GLU A 254 32.22 -5.10 5.65
CA GLU A 254 32.56 -6.11 6.66
C GLU A 254 31.69 -5.98 7.91
N ALA A 255 31.43 -4.76 8.38
CA ALA A 255 30.53 -4.52 9.51
C ALA A 255 29.09 -4.99 9.23
N THR A 256 28.60 -4.75 8.02
CA THR A 256 27.25 -5.14 7.59
C THR A 256 27.14 -6.66 7.40
N GLU A 257 28.17 -7.28 6.84
CA GLU A 257 28.30 -8.74 6.69
C GLU A 257 28.32 -9.44 8.05
N ALA A 258 29.08 -8.91 9.01
CA ALA A 258 29.14 -9.44 10.36
C ALA A 258 27.76 -9.43 11.05
N LYS A 259 26.95 -8.39 10.82
CA LYS A 259 25.59 -8.26 11.36
C LYS A 259 24.66 -9.34 10.80
N LEU A 260 24.69 -9.58 9.48
CA LEU A 260 23.92 -10.65 8.85
C LEU A 260 24.39 -12.04 9.32
N ALA A 261 25.71 -12.23 9.48
CA ALA A 261 26.27 -13.46 10.02
C ALA A 261 25.84 -13.72 11.48
N GLU A 262 25.66 -12.68 12.30
CA GLU A 262 25.09 -12.81 13.64
C GLU A 262 23.63 -13.29 13.61
N LEU A 263 22.81 -12.72 12.73
CA LEU A 263 21.42 -13.17 12.53
C LEU A 263 21.37 -14.65 12.14
N LYS A 264 22.20 -15.08 11.18
CA LYS A 264 22.28 -16.49 10.76
C LYS A 264 22.68 -17.43 11.89
N ARG A 265 23.63 -17.04 12.74
CA ARG A 265 24.02 -17.84 13.92
C ARG A 265 22.87 -18.00 14.92
N LYS A 266 22.06 -16.95 15.09
CA LYS A 266 20.85 -16.99 15.92
C LYS A 266 19.74 -17.86 15.31
N GLU A 267 19.76 -18.20 14.03
CA GLU A 267 18.79 -19.12 13.41
C GLU A 267 19.04 -20.59 13.81
N VAL A 268 20.31 -20.96 14.00
CA VAL A 268 20.78 -22.35 14.26
C VAL A 268 20.49 -22.82 15.70
N HIS A 269 20.14 -21.91 16.61
CA HIS A 269 19.80 -22.18 18.01
C HIS A 269 18.33 -21.82 18.31
#